data_AF-A0AB74D1S8-F1
#
_entry.id   AF-A0AB74D1S8-F1
#
_cell.length_a   1.000
_cell.length_b   1.000
_cell.length_c   1.000
_cell.angle_alpha   90.00
_cell.angle_beta   90.00
_cell.angle_gamma   90.00
#
_symmetry.space_group_name_H-M   'P 1'
#
loop_
_entity.id
_entity.type
_entity.pdbx_description
1 polymer ?
#
loop_
_entity_poly.entity_id
_entity_poly.type
_entity_poly.pdbx_seq_one_letter_code
_entity_poly.pdbx_strand_id
1 'polypeptide(L)'
;MKIRHLFYFIGLLLLSGCSTSGKNLSGDYDYYLYFSNTMDKFVTSGRFVGIGKKDQVILKTEGLELGTFVQHDQKVFLSDRTHDFVYTPHSGKIEKEKRQTKEHTGIDSVILDGKLVTLFNHGYPDTDDILYQNNLYFNNDYTIINGHIFSTGNDEQSLYILRDEEIGKLFVDRLYLSEDTLISENLGSFPNIEGSEYLIGYRLNVHENHLYGVAFDFANNRRAGLFSYSLKDSSYTFKETDREIILEDIGFSFSKGSFIYKDQLVYFSSNGTIYFIDLETAETTKKLPTNMDLSGVFIVSVIDDEHVAIATHDHNNNLIIWELDLSSLSLTEKRRVEPSLWRKQEYLYDFQVKR
;
A
#
# COMPACT_ATOMS: atom_id res chain seq x y z
N MET A 1 -46.94 11.97 -64.57
CA MET A 1 -45.93 10.97 -64.14
C MET A 1 -45.92 10.96 -62.60
N LYS A 2 -45.97 9.87 -61.81
CA LYS A 2 -45.46 8.45 -61.89
C LYS A 2 -43.92 8.39 -61.98
N ILE A 3 -43.12 7.71 -61.13
CA ILE A 3 -43.25 6.84 -59.93
C ILE A 3 -42.05 7.20 -59.00
N ARG A 4 -42.02 7.21 -57.65
CA ARG A 4 -42.79 6.62 -56.50
C ARG A 4 -42.34 5.23 -55.96
N HIS A 5 -41.03 5.05 -55.72
CA HIS A 5 -40.40 4.06 -54.83
C HIS A 5 -39.42 4.82 -53.90
N LEU A 6 -39.18 4.58 -52.61
CA LEU A 6 -39.43 3.47 -51.65
C LEU A 6 -38.71 2.14 -51.92
N PHE A 7 -37.59 1.92 -51.22
CA PHE A 7 -37.31 0.66 -50.50
C PHE A 7 -36.31 0.88 -49.34
N TYR A 8 -36.39 0.03 -48.32
CA TYR A 8 -35.50 -0.07 -47.15
C TYR A 8 -34.45 -1.19 -47.35
N PHE A 9 -33.53 -1.33 -46.37
CA PHE A 9 -32.44 -2.32 -46.15
C PHE A 9 -31.03 -1.78 -46.48
N ILE A 10 -30.09 -1.62 -45.52
CA ILE A 10 -29.49 -2.52 -44.51
C ILE A 10 -28.28 -3.29 -45.08
N GLY A 11 -27.14 -3.19 -44.39
CA GLY A 11 -25.86 -3.84 -44.74
C GLY A 11 -24.95 -2.89 -45.56
N LEU A 12 -23.74 -2.51 -45.12
CA LEU A 12 -22.85 -3.13 -44.14
C LEU A 12 -22.29 -2.12 -43.13
N LEU A 13 -22.29 -2.48 -41.85
CA LEU A 13 -21.33 -1.92 -40.90
C LEU A 13 -19.96 -2.49 -41.25
N LEU A 14 -19.12 -1.71 -41.94
CA LEU A 14 -17.68 -1.95 -41.95
C LEU A 14 -17.12 -1.52 -40.59
N LEU A 15 -17.39 -2.36 -39.59
CA LEU A 15 -16.55 -2.46 -38.41
C LEU A 15 -15.16 -2.86 -38.91
N SER A 16 -14.30 -1.86 -39.10
CA SER A 16 -12.86 -2.04 -39.18
C SER A 16 -12.39 -2.53 -37.81
N GLY A 17 -12.59 -3.83 -37.58
CA GLY A 17 -12.10 -4.54 -36.41
C GLY A 17 -10.60 -4.44 -36.38
N CYS A 18 -10.10 -3.38 -35.74
CA CYS A 18 -8.72 -3.27 -35.34
C CYS A 18 -8.51 -4.31 -34.25
N SER A 19 -8.29 -5.55 -34.69
CA SER A 19 -7.81 -6.64 -33.85
C SER A 19 -6.41 -6.24 -33.41
N THR A 20 -6.36 -5.48 -32.31
CA THR A 20 -5.15 -5.34 -31.52
C THR A 20 -4.65 -6.75 -31.28
N SER A 21 -3.47 -7.06 -31.82
CA SER A 21 -2.81 -8.33 -31.56
C SER A 21 -2.50 -8.35 -30.08
N GLY A 22 -3.41 -8.97 -29.31
CA GLY A 22 -3.37 -8.93 -27.86
C GLY A 22 -2.00 -9.39 -27.40
N LYS A 23 -1.25 -8.48 -26.76
CA LYS A 23 -0.11 -8.91 -25.96
C LYS A 23 -0.67 -9.96 -25.01
N ASN A 24 -0.17 -11.19 -25.07
CA ASN A 24 -0.70 -12.20 -24.17
C ASN A 24 -0.34 -11.77 -22.73
N LEU A 25 -1.37 -11.35 -21.98
CA LEU A 25 -1.23 -10.89 -20.60
C LEU A 25 -1.30 -12.04 -19.60
N SER A 26 -1.57 -13.29 -20.06
CA SER A 26 -1.44 -14.46 -19.20
C SER A 26 0.02 -14.68 -18.86
N GLY A 27 0.33 -14.81 -17.58
CA GLY A 27 1.69 -15.12 -17.14
C GLY A 27 1.74 -15.56 -15.69
N ASP A 28 2.69 -16.43 -15.43
CA ASP A 28 3.13 -16.76 -14.09
C ASP A 28 4.21 -15.73 -13.74
N TYR A 29 3.87 -14.82 -12.83
CA TYR A 29 4.74 -13.75 -12.35
C TYR A 29 5.19 -14.10 -10.93
N ASP A 30 6.48 -13.93 -10.68
CA ASP A 30 7.07 -14.16 -9.36
C ASP A 30 6.76 -12.95 -8.44
N TYR A 31 6.67 -11.75 -9.03
CA TYR A 31 6.42 -10.50 -8.34
C TYR A 31 5.49 -9.55 -9.10
N TYR A 32 4.80 -8.70 -8.34
CA TYR A 32 3.99 -7.60 -8.82
C TYR A 32 4.47 -6.26 -8.27
N LEU A 33 4.36 -5.20 -9.07
CA LEU A 33 4.80 -3.85 -8.76
C LEU A 33 3.76 -2.83 -9.21
N TYR A 34 3.49 -1.81 -8.40
CA TYR A 34 2.75 -0.62 -8.81
C TYR A 34 3.64 0.62 -8.80
N PHE A 35 3.76 1.26 -9.95
CA PHE A 35 4.43 2.54 -10.12
C PHE A 35 3.40 3.63 -10.44
N SER A 36 3.55 4.82 -9.85
CA SER A 36 2.81 6.03 -10.26
C SER A 36 3.69 7.25 -10.12
N ASN A 37 3.39 8.34 -10.82
CA ASN A 37 3.89 9.64 -10.39
C ASN A 37 3.05 10.20 -9.23
N THR A 38 3.65 11.12 -8.50
CA THR A 38 3.05 11.98 -7.47
C THR A 38 1.97 12.92 -8.05
N MET A 39 1.07 13.37 -7.19
CA MET A 39 -0.08 14.22 -7.53
C MET A 39 0.29 15.67 -7.89
N ASP A 40 1.49 16.12 -7.54
CA ASP A 40 2.05 17.44 -7.90
C ASP A 40 2.13 17.70 -9.42
N LYS A 41 2.07 16.65 -10.24
CA LYS A 41 2.18 16.71 -11.69
C LYS A 41 0.80 16.81 -12.35
N PHE A 42 0.55 17.95 -13.02
CA PHE A 42 -0.64 18.21 -13.86
C PHE A 42 -1.02 17.11 -14.86
N VAL A 43 -0.12 16.18 -15.17
CA VAL A 43 -0.40 14.94 -15.92
C VAL A 43 0.04 13.74 -15.07
N THR A 44 -0.93 13.06 -14.46
CA THR A 44 -0.71 11.81 -13.71
C THR A 44 -0.65 10.58 -14.62
N SER A 45 0.11 9.57 -14.21
CA SER A 45 0.10 8.24 -14.83
C SER A 45 0.69 7.19 -13.90
N GLY A 46 0.16 5.97 -14.00
CA GLY A 46 0.72 4.81 -13.33
C GLY A 46 0.75 3.55 -14.19
N ARG A 47 1.32 2.50 -13.60
CA ARG A 47 1.58 1.20 -14.23
C ARG A 47 1.53 0.11 -13.18
N PHE A 48 0.79 -0.94 -13.49
CA PHE A 48 0.94 -2.23 -12.84
C PHE A 48 1.83 -3.12 -13.69
N VAL A 49 2.88 -3.68 -13.08
CA VAL A 49 3.95 -4.41 -13.76
C VAL A 49 4.08 -5.81 -13.14
N GLY A 50 4.09 -6.83 -13.99
CA GLY A 50 4.37 -8.21 -13.60
C GLY A 50 5.80 -8.57 -13.96
N ILE A 51 6.52 -9.17 -13.01
CA ILE A 51 7.91 -9.60 -13.12
C ILE A 51 7.96 -11.12 -13.00
N GLY A 52 8.60 -11.81 -13.94
CA GLY A 52 8.50 -13.27 -14.05
C GLY A 52 9.40 -13.88 -15.12
N LYS A 53 8.95 -14.94 -15.80
CA LYS A 53 9.66 -15.50 -16.98
C LYS A 53 9.79 -14.50 -18.15
N LYS A 54 8.96 -13.45 -18.14
CA LYS A 54 9.02 -12.30 -19.05
C LYS A 54 8.38 -11.10 -18.36
N ASP A 55 9.14 -10.03 -18.21
CA ASP A 55 8.68 -8.84 -17.50
C ASP A 55 7.81 -7.96 -18.40
N GLN A 56 6.71 -7.43 -17.86
CA GLN A 56 5.80 -6.60 -18.65
C GLN A 56 4.94 -5.63 -17.82
N VAL A 57 4.62 -4.49 -18.41
CA VAL A 57 3.49 -3.65 -18.00
C VAL A 57 2.20 -4.42 -18.31
N ILE A 58 1.48 -4.83 -17.27
CA ILE A 58 0.17 -5.51 -17.35
C ILE A 58 -0.92 -4.47 -17.67
N LEU A 59 -0.95 -3.40 -16.88
CA LEU A 59 -1.93 -2.31 -16.99
C LEU A 59 -1.22 -0.95 -16.94
N LYS A 60 -1.79 0.03 -17.65
CA LYS A 60 -1.48 1.45 -17.50
C LYS A 60 -2.68 2.14 -16.88
N THR A 61 -2.45 2.95 -15.87
CA THR A 61 -3.48 3.63 -15.07
C THR A 61 -3.35 5.15 -15.16
N GLU A 62 -4.36 5.87 -14.68
CA GLU A 62 -4.31 7.33 -14.49
C GLU A 62 -3.33 7.77 -13.39
N GLY A 63 -2.71 6.81 -12.70
CA GLY A 63 -1.89 7.00 -11.51
C GLY A 63 -2.70 6.84 -10.22
N LEU A 64 -2.01 6.79 -9.10
CA LEU A 64 -2.51 6.99 -7.74
C LEU A 64 -1.29 7.19 -6.85
N GLU A 65 -1.18 8.34 -6.19
CA GLU A 65 -0.12 8.58 -5.21
C GLU A 65 -0.35 7.67 -4.00
N LEU A 66 0.69 7.08 -3.40
CA LEU A 66 0.55 6.02 -2.36
C LEU A 66 -0.36 4.84 -2.79
N GLY A 67 -0.54 4.63 -4.10
CA GLY A 67 -1.42 3.59 -4.62
C GLY A 67 -0.96 2.19 -4.27
N THR A 68 -1.86 1.41 -3.67
CA THR A 68 -1.63 0.00 -3.28
C THR A 68 -2.39 -0.96 -4.18
N PHE A 69 -2.03 -2.25 -4.07
CA PHE A 69 -2.82 -3.34 -4.62
C PHE A 69 -2.92 -4.46 -3.57
N VAL A 70 -3.75 -5.48 -3.82
CA VAL A 70 -3.87 -6.65 -2.94
C VAL A 70 -4.16 -7.92 -3.73
N GLN A 71 -3.63 -9.04 -3.26
CA GLN A 71 -3.76 -10.35 -3.90
C GLN A 71 -4.66 -11.28 -3.08
N HIS A 72 -5.67 -11.84 -3.74
CA HIS A 72 -6.61 -12.80 -3.13
C HIS A 72 -7.32 -13.59 -4.25
N ASP A 73 -7.70 -14.85 -3.99
CA ASP A 73 -8.45 -15.71 -4.92
C ASP A 73 -7.91 -15.72 -6.37
N GLN A 74 -6.58 -15.86 -6.50
CA GLN A 74 -5.85 -15.84 -7.78
C GLN A 74 -6.13 -14.59 -8.64
N LYS A 75 -6.44 -13.46 -8.00
CA LYS A 75 -6.64 -12.14 -8.60
C LYS A 75 -5.73 -11.12 -7.95
N VAL A 76 -5.46 -10.04 -8.68
CA VAL A 76 -4.90 -8.81 -8.12
C VAL A 76 -5.93 -7.69 -8.25
N PHE A 77 -6.25 -7.08 -7.12
CA PHE A 77 -7.14 -5.93 -7.00
C PHE A 77 -6.29 -4.67 -6.86
N LEU A 78 -6.56 -3.64 -7.64
CA LEU A 78 -5.82 -2.38 -7.61
C LEU A 78 -6.68 -1.20 -8.07
N SER A 79 -6.32 0.00 -7.64
CA SER A 79 -7.07 1.23 -7.93
C SER A 79 -6.20 2.28 -8.63
N ASP A 80 -6.82 3.08 -9.49
CA ASP A 80 -6.28 4.35 -9.98
C ASP A 80 -7.14 5.53 -9.55
N ARG A 81 -6.87 6.74 -10.06
CA ARG A 81 -7.62 7.95 -9.69
C ARG A 81 -9.13 7.86 -9.86
N THR A 82 -9.65 7.06 -10.80
CA THR A 82 -11.09 7.07 -11.12
C THR A 82 -11.72 5.69 -11.21
N HIS A 83 -10.91 4.63 -11.14
CA HIS A 83 -11.35 3.27 -11.38
C HIS A 83 -10.70 2.25 -10.44
N ASP A 84 -11.43 1.16 -10.21
CA ASP A 84 -10.90 -0.06 -9.62
C ASP A 84 -10.75 -1.13 -10.71
N PHE A 85 -9.78 -2.01 -10.51
CA PHE A 85 -9.41 -3.03 -11.49
C PHE A 85 -9.24 -4.38 -10.80
N VAL A 86 -9.67 -5.43 -11.49
CA VAL A 86 -9.43 -6.83 -11.07
C VAL A 86 -8.68 -7.53 -12.20
N TYR A 87 -7.40 -7.81 -11.97
CA TYR A 87 -6.57 -8.58 -12.90
C TYR A 87 -6.58 -10.05 -12.51
N THR A 88 -6.83 -10.94 -13.47
CA THR A 88 -6.76 -12.40 -13.29
C THR A 88 -5.54 -12.93 -14.05
N PRO A 89 -4.41 -13.25 -13.38
CA PRO A 89 -3.13 -13.55 -14.06
C PRO A 89 -3.18 -14.77 -14.98
N HIS A 90 -3.96 -15.80 -14.63
CA HIS A 90 -4.05 -17.03 -15.43
C HIS A 90 -4.73 -16.79 -16.80
N SER A 91 -5.77 -15.96 -16.86
CA SER A 91 -6.50 -15.64 -18.10
C SER A 91 -5.99 -14.38 -18.80
N GLY A 92 -5.18 -13.57 -18.12
CA GLY A 92 -4.79 -12.24 -18.58
C GLY A 92 -5.94 -11.22 -18.61
N LYS A 93 -7.11 -11.56 -18.09
CA LYS A 93 -8.30 -10.68 -18.06
C LYS A 93 -8.04 -9.53 -17.08
N ILE A 94 -8.39 -8.31 -17.49
CA ILE A 94 -8.51 -7.14 -16.63
C ILE A 94 -9.97 -6.70 -16.67
N GLU A 95 -10.61 -6.70 -15.51
CA GLU A 95 -11.92 -6.08 -15.29
C GLU A 95 -11.70 -4.66 -14.76
N LYS A 96 -12.62 -3.76 -15.06
CA LYS A 96 -12.50 -2.34 -14.77
C LYS A 96 -13.87 -1.78 -14.38
N GLU A 97 -13.95 -1.20 -13.20
CA GLU A 97 -15.13 -0.53 -12.66
C GLU A 97 -14.81 0.95 -12.38
N LYS A 98 -15.82 1.83 -12.38
CA LYS A 98 -15.63 3.27 -12.16
C LYS A 98 -16.26 3.68 -10.83
N ARG A 99 -15.46 4.30 -9.95
CA ARG A 99 -15.92 4.82 -8.65
C ARG A 99 -16.79 6.08 -8.81
N GLN A 100 -17.49 6.41 -7.73
CA GLN A 100 -18.40 7.57 -7.65
C GLN A 100 -17.60 8.89 -7.65
N THR A 101 -16.54 8.94 -6.85
CA THR A 101 -15.60 10.06 -6.72
C THR A 101 -14.27 9.79 -7.42
N LYS A 102 -13.52 10.86 -7.64
CA LYS A 102 -12.15 10.85 -8.19
C LYS A 102 -11.17 10.97 -7.03
N GLU A 103 -10.32 9.98 -6.85
CA GLU A 103 -9.32 9.92 -5.77
C GLU A 103 -7.92 10.22 -6.27
N HIS A 104 -7.10 10.77 -5.38
CA HIS A 104 -5.83 11.39 -5.75
C HIS A 104 -4.66 10.70 -5.03
N THR A 105 -4.87 10.33 -3.75
CA THR A 105 -3.88 9.64 -2.91
C THR A 105 -4.53 8.42 -2.25
N GLY A 106 -3.93 7.24 -2.38
CA GLY A 106 -4.33 6.05 -1.65
C GLY A 106 -3.84 6.08 -0.20
N ILE A 107 -4.51 5.35 0.68
CA ILE A 107 -4.00 5.04 2.03
C ILE A 107 -3.81 3.53 2.14
N ASP A 108 -4.85 2.74 1.85
CA ASP A 108 -4.76 1.29 1.89
C ASP A 108 -5.72 0.55 0.96
N SER A 109 -5.40 -0.72 0.68
CA SER A 109 -6.20 -1.68 -0.09
C SER A 109 -6.12 -3.05 0.58
N VAL A 110 -7.21 -3.51 1.16
CA VAL A 110 -7.27 -4.75 1.94
C VAL A 110 -8.34 -5.70 1.41
N ILE A 111 -8.25 -6.97 1.79
CA ILE A 111 -9.31 -7.96 1.60
C ILE A 111 -9.82 -8.37 2.98
N LEU A 112 -11.10 -8.11 3.25
CA LEU A 112 -11.81 -8.56 4.45
C LEU A 112 -12.89 -9.54 3.98
N ASP A 113 -12.99 -10.73 4.58
CA ASP A 113 -13.95 -11.80 4.20
C ASP A 113 -14.12 -12.00 2.67
N GLY A 114 -12.99 -12.00 1.95
CA GLY A 114 -12.93 -12.15 0.49
C GLY A 114 -13.44 -10.96 -0.34
N LYS A 115 -13.78 -9.83 0.28
CA LYS A 115 -14.21 -8.58 -0.38
C LYS A 115 -13.12 -7.52 -0.33
N LEU A 116 -13.00 -6.76 -1.42
CA LEU A 116 -12.11 -5.59 -1.48
C LEU A 116 -12.68 -4.45 -0.65
N VAL A 117 -11.84 -3.88 0.22
CA VAL A 117 -12.06 -2.59 0.88
C VAL A 117 -10.86 -1.69 0.58
N THR A 118 -11.11 -0.49 0.06
CA THR A 118 -10.06 0.47 -0.30
C THR A 118 -10.29 1.80 0.39
N LEU A 119 -9.23 2.39 0.92
CA LEU A 119 -9.23 3.63 1.68
C LEU A 119 -8.36 4.66 0.98
N PHE A 120 -8.93 5.81 0.66
CA PHE A 120 -8.25 6.90 -0.06
C PHE A 120 -8.28 8.19 0.75
N ASN A 121 -7.29 9.05 0.53
CA ASN A 121 -7.35 10.46 0.89
C ASN A 121 -7.77 11.31 -0.30
N HIS A 122 -8.79 12.13 -0.09
CA HIS A 122 -9.35 13.02 -1.10
C HIS A 122 -8.64 14.40 -1.08
N GLY A 123 -7.36 14.42 -1.44
CA GLY A 123 -6.56 15.63 -1.52
C GLY A 123 -6.62 16.32 -2.90
N TYR A 124 -6.67 17.66 -2.93
CA TYR A 124 -6.64 18.56 -4.10
C TYR A 124 -7.95 18.77 -4.90
N PRO A 125 -8.35 20.02 -5.17
CA PRO A 125 -9.68 20.36 -5.70
C PRO A 125 -9.80 20.23 -7.23
N ASP A 126 -10.94 19.70 -7.67
CA ASP A 126 -11.54 19.96 -9.00
C ASP A 126 -12.63 21.05 -8.94
N THR A 127 -13.06 21.48 -7.73
CA THR A 127 -14.12 22.47 -7.47
C THR A 127 -13.86 23.24 -6.16
N ASP A 128 -14.38 24.47 -6.03
CA ASP A 128 -14.08 25.41 -4.95
C ASP A 128 -14.59 25.02 -3.53
N ASP A 129 -15.56 24.10 -3.41
CA ASP A 129 -16.36 23.86 -2.18
C ASP A 129 -16.04 22.54 -1.41
N ILE A 130 -14.93 21.85 -1.68
CA ILE A 130 -14.63 20.53 -1.07
C ILE A 130 -13.58 20.62 0.05
N LEU A 131 -13.92 20.05 1.22
CA LEU A 131 -13.05 19.86 2.38
C LEU A 131 -12.17 18.60 2.23
N TYR A 132 -11.03 18.58 2.91
CA TYR A 132 -10.21 17.39 3.09
C TYR A 132 -11.03 16.28 3.78
N GLN A 133 -11.09 15.10 3.17
CA GLN A 133 -11.86 13.95 3.63
C GLN A 133 -11.15 12.64 3.24
N ASN A 134 -11.45 11.53 3.93
CA ASN A 134 -11.00 10.21 3.53
C ASN A 134 -12.20 9.36 3.09
N ASN A 135 -12.10 8.72 1.93
CA ASN A 135 -13.19 7.93 1.36
C ASN A 135 -12.86 6.44 1.51
N LEU A 136 -13.66 5.74 2.33
CA LEU A 136 -13.63 4.30 2.50
C LEU A 136 -14.64 3.66 1.55
N TYR A 137 -14.16 2.82 0.63
CA TYR A 137 -14.95 2.20 -0.43
C TYR A 137 -15.20 0.71 -0.20
N PHE A 138 -16.43 0.27 -0.45
CA PHE A 138 -16.87 -1.13 -0.39
C PHE A 138 -18.13 -1.33 -1.26
N ASN A 139 -18.16 -2.40 -2.07
CA ASN A 139 -19.27 -2.71 -2.98
C ASN A 139 -19.71 -1.53 -3.90
N ASN A 140 -18.76 -0.69 -4.33
CA ASN A 140 -18.95 0.55 -5.11
C ASN A 140 -19.65 1.73 -4.40
N ASP A 141 -20.12 1.55 -3.16
CA ASP A 141 -20.48 2.65 -2.28
C ASP A 141 -19.26 3.13 -1.47
N TYR A 142 -19.36 4.34 -0.91
CA TYR A 142 -18.32 4.90 -0.05
C TYR A 142 -18.89 5.57 1.20
N THR A 143 -18.09 5.56 2.27
CA THR A 143 -18.34 6.27 3.53
C THR A 143 -17.17 7.20 3.81
N ILE A 144 -17.47 8.38 4.36
CA ILE A 144 -16.45 9.37 4.73
C ILE A 144 -15.93 9.05 6.14
N ILE A 145 -14.61 9.03 6.31
CA ILE A 145 -13.94 9.00 7.62
C ILE A 145 -13.36 10.39 7.91
N ASN A 146 -13.77 10.98 9.02
CA ASN A 146 -13.31 12.29 9.48
C ASN A 146 -11.89 12.23 10.07
N GLY A 147 -11.15 13.34 9.94
CA GLY A 147 -9.82 13.52 10.54
C GLY A 147 -8.65 13.16 9.62
N HIS A 148 -7.42 13.43 10.06
CA HIS A 148 -6.20 13.05 9.36
C HIS A 148 -5.76 11.63 9.76
N ILE A 149 -5.54 10.75 8.78
CA ILE A 149 -5.11 9.37 9.03
C ILE A 149 -3.57 9.33 9.09
N PHE A 150 -3.03 8.92 10.23
CA PHE A 150 -1.59 8.88 10.52
C PHE A 150 -0.92 7.58 10.09
N SER A 151 -1.63 6.45 10.20
CA SER A 151 -1.14 5.14 9.75
C SER A 151 -2.31 4.14 9.68
N THR A 152 -2.11 3.06 8.94
CA THR A 152 -2.99 1.88 8.89
C THR A 152 -2.22 0.64 9.30
N GLY A 153 -2.96 -0.36 9.79
CA GLY A 153 -2.49 -1.74 9.91
C GLY A 153 -3.65 -2.69 9.65
N ASN A 154 -3.42 -3.93 9.23
CA ASN A 154 -4.50 -4.87 8.95
C ASN A 154 -4.10 -6.32 9.24
N ASP A 155 -5.12 -7.13 9.50
CA ASP A 155 -5.06 -8.60 9.47
C ASP A 155 -6.01 -9.13 8.37
N GLU A 156 -6.47 -10.39 8.43
CA GLU A 156 -7.42 -10.98 7.45
C GLU A 156 -8.90 -10.65 7.73
N GLN A 157 -9.21 -10.14 8.93
CA GLN A 157 -10.55 -9.89 9.44
C GLN A 157 -10.83 -8.39 9.60
N SER A 158 -9.80 -7.57 9.81
CA SER A 158 -9.91 -6.16 10.17
C SER A 158 -8.84 -5.26 9.55
N LEU A 159 -9.28 -4.05 9.17
CA LEU A 159 -8.42 -2.90 8.89
C LEU A 159 -8.50 -1.94 10.09
N TYR A 160 -7.36 -1.58 10.65
CA TYR A 160 -7.24 -0.64 11.76
C TYR A 160 -6.71 0.70 11.24
N ILE A 161 -7.35 1.78 11.68
CA ILE A 161 -7.02 3.15 11.28
C ILE A 161 -6.60 3.94 12.51
N LEU A 162 -5.38 4.49 12.49
CA LEU A 162 -4.90 5.48 13.45
C LEU A 162 -5.12 6.87 12.86
N ARG A 163 -5.92 7.72 13.50
CA ARG A 163 -6.28 9.06 13.01
C ARG A 163 -6.40 10.10 14.12
N ASP A 164 -6.27 11.38 13.79
CA ASP A 164 -6.81 12.45 14.65
C ASP A 164 -8.30 12.71 14.34
N GLU A 165 -8.95 13.54 15.16
CA GLU A 165 -10.27 14.14 14.93
C GLU A 165 -10.48 15.31 15.91
N GLU A 166 -10.02 15.10 17.16
CA GLU A 166 -9.95 16.10 18.21
C GLU A 166 -8.49 16.49 18.46
N ILE A 167 -8.22 17.80 18.59
CA ILE A 167 -6.88 18.30 18.89
C ILE A 167 -6.38 17.67 20.20
N GLY A 168 -5.18 17.10 20.16
CA GLY A 168 -4.56 16.47 21.32
C GLY A 168 -4.94 15.00 21.55
N LYS A 169 -5.64 14.35 20.60
CA LYS A 169 -5.98 12.92 20.67
C LYS A 169 -5.72 12.19 19.36
N LEU A 170 -5.28 10.94 19.47
CA LEU A 170 -5.33 9.96 18.39
C LEU A 170 -6.40 8.93 18.71
N PHE A 171 -7.15 8.52 17.69
CA PHE A 171 -8.24 7.55 17.73
C PHE A 171 -7.80 6.30 16.98
N VAL A 172 -8.19 5.13 17.50
CA VAL A 172 -8.02 3.84 16.82
C VAL A 172 -9.39 3.31 16.46
N ASP A 173 -9.68 3.25 15.16
CA ASP A 173 -10.89 2.62 14.65
C ASP A 173 -10.57 1.23 14.06
N ARG A 174 -11.52 0.31 14.18
CA ARG A 174 -11.52 -1.00 13.53
C ARG A 174 -12.64 -1.07 12.50
N LEU A 175 -12.28 -1.46 11.28
CA LEU A 175 -13.18 -1.75 10.17
C LEU A 175 -13.20 -3.26 9.92
N TYR A 176 -14.37 -3.88 9.97
CA TYR A 176 -14.56 -5.32 9.75
C TYR A 176 -15.89 -5.61 9.05
N LEU A 177 -15.99 -6.79 8.43
CA LEU A 177 -17.25 -7.25 7.83
C LEU A 177 -18.03 -8.13 8.80
N SER A 178 -19.35 -7.94 8.81
CA SER A 178 -20.32 -8.81 9.47
C SER A 178 -21.57 -8.89 8.61
N GLU A 179 -21.98 -10.09 8.20
CA GLU A 179 -23.17 -10.32 7.35
C GLU A 179 -23.20 -9.39 6.10
N ASP A 180 -22.09 -9.39 5.33
CA ASP A 180 -21.88 -8.52 4.15
C ASP A 180 -21.93 -7.00 4.41
N THR A 181 -22.00 -6.57 5.68
CA THR A 181 -22.02 -5.16 6.10
C THR A 181 -20.66 -4.74 6.65
N LEU A 182 -20.11 -3.62 6.17
CA LEU A 182 -18.88 -3.02 6.71
C LEU A 182 -19.20 -2.19 7.95
N ILE A 183 -18.72 -2.67 9.09
CA ILE A 183 -18.87 -2.03 10.40
C ILE A 183 -17.61 -1.22 10.71
N SER A 184 -17.81 0.00 11.22
CA SER A 184 -16.75 0.82 11.84
C SER A 184 -17.00 0.93 13.34
N GLU A 185 -15.96 0.67 14.12
CA GLU A 185 -15.98 0.65 15.58
C GLU A 185 -14.77 1.42 16.12
N ASN A 186 -15.01 2.49 16.88
CA ASN A 186 -13.92 3.15 17.60
C ASN A 186 -13.51 2.27 18.80
N LEU A 187 -12.29 1.73 18.77
CA LEU A 187 -11.72 0.95 19.88
C LEU A 187 -11.28 1.86 21.04
N GLY A 188 -11.02 3.13 20.74
CA GLY A 188 -10.83 4.18 21.73
C GLY A 188 -10.01 5.35 21.21
N SER A 189 -9.49 6.14 22.16
CA SER A 189 -8.57 7.24 21.90
C SER A 189 -7.49 7.32 22.97
N PHE A 190 -6.31 7.83 22.63
CA PHE A 190 -5.24 8.12 23.57
C PHE A 190 -4.69 9.55 23.38
N PRO A 191 -4.03 10.14 24.41
CA PRO A 191 -3.48 11.48 24.30
C PRO A 191 -2.38 11.54 23.24
N ASN A 192 -2.58 12.39 22.24
CA ASN A 192 -1.52 12.90 21.39
C ASN A 192 -1.08 14.21 22.07
N ILE A 193 -0.09 14.12 22.99
CA ILE A 193 0.23 15.22 23.91
C ILE A 193 0.41 16.53 23.13
N GLU A 194 -0.15 17.65 23.60
CA GLU A 194 -0.23 18.89 22.83
C GLU A 194 1.19 19.38 22.39
N GLY A 195 1.45 19.41 21.08
CA GLY A 195 2.78 19.67 20.49
C GLY A 195 3.71 18.46 20.38
N SER A 196 3.21 17.24 20.61
CA SER A 196 3.95 15.98 20.60
C SER A 196 3.44 15.08 19.46
N GLU A 197 3.70 15.49 18.23
CA GLU A 197 3.33 14.72 17.04
C GLU A 197 4.09 13.39 17.03
N TYR A 198 3.41 12.28 17.26
CA TYR A 198 3.97 10.94 17.00
C TYR A 198 4.02 10.71 15.49
N LEU A 199 5.22 10.77 14.90
CA LEU A 199 5.44 10.25 13.55
C LEU A 199 5.59 8.73 13.64
N ILE A 200 4.64 7.97 13.07
CA ILE A 200 4.79 6.53 12.87
C ILE A 200 5.66 6.32 11.62
N GLY A 201 6.73 5.54 11.71
CA GLY A 201 7.69 5.38 10.60
C GLY A 201 7.09 4.72 9.36
N TYR A 202 6.27 3.68 9.57
CA TYR A 202 5.64 2.86 8.54
C TYR A 202 4.18 2.55 8.89
N ARG A 203 3.56 1.64 8.12
CA ARG A 203 2.32 0.98 8.52
C ARG A 203 2.47 0.26 9.87
N LEU A 204 1.37 0.24 10.64
CA LEU A 204 1.27 -0.56 11.85
C LEU A 204 1.12 -2.04 11.49
N ASN A 205 1.71 -2.89 12.30
CA ASN A 205 1.61 -4.34 12.15
C ASN A 205 0.69 -4.91 13.24
N VAL A 206 -0.18 -5.84 12.87
CA VAL A 206 -1.02 -6.56 13.83
C VAL A 206 -0.27 -7.79 14.32
N HIS A 207 -0.17 -7.98 15.64
CA HIS A 207 0.28 -9.24 16.26
C HIS A 207 -0.56 -9.52 17.50
N GLU A 208 -1.06 -10.74 17.61
CA GLU A 208 -2.07 -11.17 18.59
C GLU A 208 -3.26 -10.19 18.72
N ASN A 209 -3.29 -9.38 19.79
CA ASN A 209 -4.34 -8.40 20.11
C ASN A 209 -3.76 -6.98 20.16
N HIS A 210 -2.69 -6.70 19.43
CA HIS A 210 -1.97 -5.43 19.46
C HIS A 210 -1.63 -4.90 18.06
N LEU A 211 -1.61 -3.57 17.93
CA LEU A 211 -0.96 -2.86 16.82
C LEU A 211 0.45 -2.46 17.26
N TYR A 212 1.46 -2.68 16.42
CA TYR A 212 2.86 -2.35 16.69
C TYR A 212 3.50 -1.52 15.58
N GLY A 213 4.43 -0.63 15.96
CA GLY A 213 5.28 0.08 15.00
C GLY A 213 6.41 0.84 15.70
N VAL A 214 7.40 1.29 14.92
CA VAL A 214 8.36 2.29 15.42
C VAL A 214 7.73 3.67 15.24
N ALA A 215 7.70 4.45 16.31
CA ALA A 215 7.23 5.82 16.33
C ALA A 215 8.27 6.76 16.93
N PHE A 216 8.19 8.05 16.59
CA PHE A 216 9.14 9.08 17.01
C PHE A 216 8.42 10.15 17.83
N ASP A 217 8.81 10.32 19.08
CA ASP A 217 8.19 11.27 20.02
C ASP A 217 8.83 12.66 19.86
N PHE A 218 8.13 13.56 19.18
CA PHE A 218 8.66 14.90 18.88
C PHE A 218 8.88 15.78 20.12
N ALA A 219 8.13 15.59 21.21
CA ALA A 219 8.34 16.35 22.45
C ALA A 219 9.52 15.83 23.27
N ASN A 220 9.78 14.51 23.26
CA ASN A 220 10.90 13.89 23.96
C ASN A 220 12.21 13.87 23.12
N ASN A 221 12.46 14.93 22.34
CA ASN A 221 13.60 15.10 21.43
C ASN A 221 13.66 14.08 20.27
N ARG A 222 12.51 13.74 19.66
CA ARG A 222 12.39 12.84 18.50
C ARG A 222 12.95 11.43 18.73
N ARG A 223 12.87 10.93 19.97
CA ARG A 223 13.32 9.57 20.29
C ARG A 223 12.46 8.54 19.58
N ALA A 224 13.11 7.55 18.98
CA ALA A 224 12.45 6.33 18.53
C ALA A 224 11.94 5.53 19.75
N GLY A 225 10.80 4.88 19.56
CA GLY A 225 10.26 3.91 20.49
C GLY A 225 9.35 2.91 19.79
N LEU A 226 9.20 1.74 20.41
CA LEU A 226 8.14 0.80 20.07
C LEU A 226 6.82 1.40 20.57
N PHE A 227 5.99 1.82 19.62
CA PHE A 227 4.58 2.07 19.84
C PHE A 227 3.84 0.73 19.86
N SER A 228 2.95 0.57 20.84
CA SER A 228 1.99 -0.54 20.89
C SER A 228 0.62 -0.06 21.35
N TYR A 229 -0.46 -0.58 20.75
CA TYR A 229 -1.85 -0.34 21.18
C TYR A 229 -2.59 -1.67 21.38
N SER A 230 -3.10 -1.93 22.59
CA SER A 230 -3.94 -3.09 22.89
C SER A 230 -5.34 -2.90 22.33
N LEU A 231 -5.70 -3.75 21.37
CA LEU A 231 -7.02 -3.84 20.75
C LEU A 231 -8.10 -4.35 21.73
N LYS A 232 -7.67 -4.97 22.84
CA LYS A 232 -8.54 -5.58 23.86
C LYS A 232 -8.76 -4.66 25.07
N ASP A 233 -7.71 -3.96 25.49
CA ASP A 233 -7.69 -3.14 26.70
C ASP A 233 -7.68 -1.63 26.37
N SER A 234 -7.94 -1.28 25.10
CA SER A 234 -8.10 0.06 24.53
C SER A 234 -7.02 1.07 24.93
N SER A 235 -5.79 0.60 25.13
CA SER A 235 -4.70 1.36 25.75
C SER A 235 -3.41 1.33 24.93
N TYR A 236 -2.70 2.45 24.93
CA TYR A 236 -1.41 2.60 24.24
C TYR A 236 -0.23 2.48 25.21
N THR A 237 0.92 2.07 24.68
CA THR A 237 2.23 2.17 25.33
C THR A 237 3.26 2.68 24.33
N PHE A 238 4.27 3.37 24.83
CA PHE A 238 5.44 3.79 24.08
C PHE A 238 6.68 3.46 24.92
N LYS A 239 7.57 2.63 24.39
CA LYS A 239 8.81 2.20 25.06
C LYS A 239 9.99 2.67 24.20
N GLU A 240 10.88 3.49 24.76
CA GLU A 240 12.10 3.92 24.04
C GLU A 240 12.90 2.69 23.58
N THR A 241 13.28 2.64 22.31
CA THR A 241 14.24 1.64 21.82
C THR A 241 15.67 2.06 22.17
N ASP A 242 16.64 1.19 21.86
CA ASP A 242 18.04 1.63 21.79
C ASP A 242 18.17 2.84 20.85
N ARG A 243 18.96 3.83 21.27
CA ARG A 243 19.05 5.18 20.66
C ARG A 243 19.83 5.23 19.35
N GLU A 244 19.83 4.14 18.59
CA GLU A 244 20.47 4.02 17.27
C GLU A 244 19.47 4.24 16.12
N ILE A 245 18.17 4.10 16.37
CA ILE A 245 17.12 4.48 15.41
C ILE A 245 16.82 5.98 15.61
N ILE A 246 16.94 6.77 14.54
CA ILE A 246 16.74 8.23 14.55
C ILE A 246 15.68 8.67 13.52
N LEU A 247 15.19 9.91 13.62
CA LEU A 247 14.12 10.43 12.75
C LEU A 247 14.56 10.50 11.27
N GLU A 248 15.83 10.81 11.06
CA GLU A 248 16.47 10.88 9.75
C GLU A 248 16.65 9.51 9.07
N ASP A 249 16.47 8.43 9.84
CA ASP A 249 16.68 7.02 9.46
C ASP A 249 15.37 6.29 9.07
N ILE A 250 14.26 7.03 8.93
CA ILE A 250 13.01 6.53 8.37
C ILE A 250 13.13 6.49 6.83
N GLY A 251 12.60 5.42 6.23
CA GLY A 251 12.37 5.34 4.79
C GLY A 251 11.11 6.10 4.35
N PHE A 252 10.37 5.55 3.40
CA PHE A 252 9.13 6.16 2.93
C PHE A 252 7.95 5.85 3.86
N SER A 253 7.36 6.86 4.50
CA SER A 253 6.18 6.70 5.37
C SER A 253 4.98 6.14 4.60
N PHE A 254 4.04 5.50 5.32
CA PHE A 254 2.94 4.69 4.77
C PHE A 254 3.36 3.47 3.91
N SER A 255 4.65 3.24 3.65
CA SER A 255 5.13 2.01 3.02
C SER A 255 5.13 0.82 3.98
N LYS A 256 5.34 -0.38 3.41
CA LYS A 256 5.61 -1.63 4.13
C LYS A 256 7.12 -1.70 4.42
N GLY A 257 7.59 -0.94 5.40
CA GLY A 257 9.02 -0.89 5.82
C GLY A 257 9.35 -1.69 7.08
N SER A 258 8.37 -2.36 7.68
CA SER A 258 8.53 -3.26 8.82
C SER A 258 7.53 -4.42 8.75
N PHE A 259 7.82 -5.50 9.47
CA PHE A 259 6.93 -6.66 9.62
C PHE A 259 7.19 -7.38 10.96
N ILE A 260 6.34 -8.34 11.33
CA ILE A 260 6.47 -9.14 12.57
C ILE A 260 7.12 -10.49 12.24
N TYR A 261 8.10 -10.91 13.05
CA TYR A 261 8.75 -12.22 12.96
C TYR A 261 8.89 -12.81 14.36
N LYS A 262 8.05 -13.81 14.66
CA LYS A 262 7.84 -14.28 16.05
C LYS A 262 7.50 -13.05 16.92
N ASP A 263 7.94 -12.99 18.16
CA ASP A 263 7.61 -11.90 19.09
C ASP A 263 8.52 -10.68 18.92
N GLN A 264 8.83 -10.33 17.66
CA GLN A 264 9.74 -9.23 17.29
C GLN A 264 9.21 -8.39 16.14
N LEU A 265 9.33 -7.07 16.25
CA LEU A 265 9.17 -6.14 15.13
C LEU A 265 10.50 -6.02 14.37
N VAL A 266 10.49 -6.43 13.11
CA VAL A 266 11.62 -6.28 12.19
C VAL A 266 11.47 -4.94 11.45
N TYR A 267 12.35 -3.99 11.73
CA TYR A 267 12.32 -2.62 11.20
C TYR A 267 13.52 -2.37 10.27
N PHE A 268 13.25 -1.88 9.06
CA PHE A 268 14.29 -1.50 8.11
C PHE A 268 14.55 0.00 8.22
N SER A 269 15.79 0.40 8.46
CA SER A 269 16.20 1.81 8.43
C SER A 269 16.69 2.21 7.03
N SER A 270 16.46 3.46 6.65
CA SER A 270 17.05 4.05 5.45
C SER A 270 18.59 4.14 5.50
N ASN A 271 19.21 3.98 6.68
CA ASN A 271 20.66 3.86 6.84
C ASN A 271 21.26 2.53 6.33
N GLY A 272 20.43 1.57 5.94
CA GLY A 272 20.85 0.24 5.47
C GLY A 272 20.84 -0.86 6.53
N THR A 273 20.46 -0.56 7.78
CA THR A 273 20.42 -1.53 8.90
C THR A 273 19.01 -2.04 9.16
N ILE A 274 18.90 -3.34 9.41
CA ILE A 274 17.67 -4.02 9.84
C ILE A 274 17.77 -4.30 11.35
N TYR A 275 16.76 -3.87 12.10
CA TYR A 275 16.67 -3.96 13.56
C TYR A 275 15.60 -4.98 13.95
N PHE A 276 15.90 -5.84 14.92
CA PHE A 276 14.97 -6.83 15.49
C PHE A 276 14.61 -6.40 16.92
N ILE A 277 13.48 -5.71 17.06
CA ILE A 277 13.01 -5.08 18.30
C ILE A 277 12.07 -6.06 19.00
N ASP A 278 12.35 -6.37 20.27
CA ASP A 278 11.50 -7.24 21.09
C ASP A 278 10.14 -6.57 21.40
N LEU A 279 9.02 -7.30 21.28
CA LEU A 279 7.68 -6.72 21.51
C LEU A 279 7.34 -6.51 23.00
N GLU A 280 7.97 -7.26 23.92
CA GLU A 280 7.80 -7.09 25.36
C GLU A 280 8.74 -6.01 25.92
N THR A 281 10.04 -6.04 25.58
CA THR A 281 11.03 -5.14 26.19
C THR A 281 11.31 -3.87 25.40
N ALA A 282 11.07 -3.86 24.08
CA ALA A 282 11.54 -2.87 23.11
C ALA A 282 13.08 -2.77 22.95
N GLU A 283 13.83 -3.72 23.51
CA GLU A 283 15.28 -3.82 23.30
C GLU A 283 15.60 -4.37 21.89
N THR A 284 16.71 -3.90 21.30
CA THR A 284 17.16 -4.40 19.99
C THR A 284 17.97 -5.68 20.14
N THR A 285 17.27 -6.82 20.13
CA THR A 285 17.88 -8.15 20.26
C THR A 285 18.92 -8.48 19.19
N LYS A 286 18.78 -7.92 17.98
CA LYS A 286 19.65 -8.20 16.84
C LYS A 286 19.68 -7.03 15.84
N LYS A 287 20.82 -6.81 15.21
CA LYS A 287 21.06 -5.78 14.18
C LYS A 287 21.76 -6.43 12.99
N LEU A 288 21.32 -6.12 11.77
CA LEU A 288 21.91 -6.58 10.52
C LEU A 288 22.19 -5.38 9.61
N PRO A 289 23.41 -4.83 9.61
CA PRO A 289 23.84 -3.88 8.60
C PRO A 289 23.88 -4.55 7.23
N THR A 290 23.29 -3.94 6.21
CA THR A 290 23.23 -4.48 4.85
C THR A 290 23.98 -3.60 3.86
N ASN A 291 24.13 -4.10 2.64
CA ASN A 291 24.64 -3.35 1.48
C ASN A 291 23.50 -2.87 0.54
N MET A 292 22.24 -2.90 1.00
CA MET A 292 21.11 -2.37 0.23
C MET A 292 21.09 -0.85 0.29
N ASP A 293 20.77 -0.20 -0.83
CA ASP A 293 20.38 1.21 -0.81
C ASP A 293 18.92 1.32 -0.34
N LEU A 294 18.74 1.67 0.93
CA LEU A 294 17.45 1.93 1.57
C LEU A 294 17.18 3.44 1.72
N SER A 295 18.02 4.31 1.13
CA SER A 295 17.88 5.77 1.24
C SER A 295 16.77 6.36 0.38
N GLY A 296 16.30 5.60 -0.62
CA GLY A 296 15.14 5.91 -1.45
C GLY A 296 13.88 5.16 -1.03
N VAL A 297 12.91 5.05 -1.95
CA VAL A 297 11.71 4.22 -1.72
C VAL A 297 12.09 2.73 -1.85
N PHE A 298 11.91 2.00 -0.76
CA PHE A 298 11.96 0.55 -0.69
C PHE A 298 10.65 0.01 -0.10
N ILE A 299 10.32 -1.25 -0.40
CA ILE A 299 9.09 -1.91 0.06
C ILE A 299 9.38 -3.38 0.37
N VAL A 300 8.92 -3.86 1.52
CA VAL A 300 9.03 -5.25 1.99
C VAL A 300 7.74 -6.02 1.71
N SER A 301 7.88 -7.27 1.27
CA SER A 301 6.79 -8.24 1.14
C SER A 301 7.21 -9.55 1.80
N VAL A 302 6.46 -9.96 2.83
CA VAL A 302 6.62 -11.31 3.42
C VAL A 302 6.29 -12.37 2.37
N ILE A 303 7.07 -13.45 2.33
CA ILE A 303 6.86 -14.63 1.48
C ILE A 303 6.24 -15.76 2.32
N ASP A 304 6.92 -16.09 3.41
CA ASP A 304 6.57 -17.12 4.39
C ASP A 304 7.19 -16.78 5.77
N ASP A 305 7.05 -17.68 6.74
CA ASP A 305 7.52 -17.49 8.13
C ASP A 305 9.03 -17.28 8.27
N GLU A 306 9.84 -17.65 7.25
CA GLU A 306 11.30 -17.58 7.27
C GLU A 306 11.88 -16.67 6.18
N HIS A 307 11.11 -16.24 5.17
CA HIS A 307 11.62 -15.45 4.05
C HIS A 307 10.81 -14.17 3.77
N VAL A 308 11.51 -13.06 3.53
CA VAL A 308 10.92 -11.82 3.03
C VAL A 308 11.64 -11.31 1.79
N ALA A 309 10.90 -10.76 0.84
CA ALA A 309 11.44 -10.04 -0.30
C ALA A 309 11.48 -8.53 -0.03
N ILE A 310 12.51 -7.85 -0.55
CA ILE A 310 12.65 -6.39 -0.48
C ILE A 310 12.89 -5.85 -1.87
N ALA A 311 12.02 -4.94 -2.32
CA ALA A 311 12.22 -4.17 -3.54
C ALA A 311 12.92 -2.85 -3.21
N THR A 312 14.08 -2.60 -3.82
CA THR A 312 14.85 -1.34 -3.71
C THR A 312 15.19 -0.79 -5.09
N HIS A 313 15.73 0.43 -5.16
CA HIS A 313 16.32 0.97 -6.38
C HIS A 313 17.84 1.05 -6.27
N ASP A 314 18.54 1.08 -7.41
CA ASP A 314 19.96 1.48 -7.48
C ASP A 314 20.13 2.91 -8.03
N HIS A 315 21.37 3.40 -8.00
CA HIS A 315 21.76 4.72 -8.51
C HIS A 315 21.49 4.95 -10.02
N ASN A 316 21.19 3.89 -10.79
CA ASN A 316 20.77 3.98 -12.19
C ASN A 316 19.25 3.90 -12.36
N ASN A 317 18.50 3.85 -11.25
CA ASN A 317 17.06 3.61 -11.19
C ASN A 317 16.65 2.22 -11.74
N ASN A 318 17.53 1.22 -11.70
CA ASN A 318 17.10 -0.17 -11.81
C ASN A 318 16.36 -0.56 -10.53
N LEU A 319 15.36 -1.42 -10.64
CA LEU A 319 14.80 -2.10 -9.47
C LEU A 319 15.67 -3.31 -9.14
N ILE A 320 16.01 -3.49 -7.86
CA ILE A 320 16.59 -4.72 -7.34
C ILE A 320 15.56 -5.38 -6.42
N ILE A 321 15.38 -6.69 -6.56
CA ILE A 321 14.59 -7.52 -5.66
C ILE A 321 15.56 -8.42 -4.90
N TRP A 322 15.64 -8.18 -3.60
CA TRP A 322 16.38 -8.97 -2.64
C TRP A 322 15.47 -9.96 -1.94
N GLU A 323 16.05 -10.99 -1.36
CA GLU A 323 15.39 -11.89 -0.42
C GLU A 323 16.29 -12.07 0.82
N LEU A 324 15.66 -12.02 1.99
CA LEU A 324 16.28 -12.22 3.29
C LEU A 324 15.70 -13.47 3.95
N ASP A 325 16.57 -14.44 4.23
CA ASP A 325 16.28 -15.59 5.09
C ASP A 325 16.46 -15.17 6.55
N LEU A 326 15.40 -15.26 7.35
CA LEU A 326 15.31 -14.83 8.75
C LEU A 326 15.89 -15.86 9.74
N SER A 327 16.18 -17.07 9.28
CA SER A 327 16.86 -18.11 10.06
C SER A 327 18.39 -17.92 10.01
N SER A 328 18.96 -17.69 8.82
CA SER A 328 20.41 -17.53 8.61
C SER A 328 20.87 -16.07 8.63
N LEU A 329 19.96 -15.11 8.42
CA LEU A 329 20.25 -13.72 8.07
C LEU A 329 21.12 -13.56 6.80
N SER A 330 20.98 -14.48 5.85
CA SER A 330 21.56 -14.30 4.52
C SER A 330 20.66 -13.46 3.62
N LEU A 331 21.24 -12.44 3.01
CA LEU A 331 20.59 -11.56 2.05
C LEU A 331 21.11 -11.87 0.64
N THR A 332 20.21 -12.08 -0.32
CA THR A 332 20.54 -12.46 -1.70
C THR A 332 19.83 -11.56 -2.71
N GLU A 333 20.56 -10.99 -3.68
CA GLU A 333 19.95 -10.39 -4.88
C GLU A 333 19.31 -11.51 -5.71
N LYS A 334 17.98 -11.59 -5.73
CA LYS A 334 17.23 -12.57 -6.53
C LYS A 334 16.95 -12.06 -7.94
N ARG A 335 16.80 -10.75 -8.13
CA ARG A 335 16.53 -10.16 -9.45
C ARG A 335 16.96 -8.70 -9.57
N ARG A 336 17.31 -8.31 -10.80
CA ARG A 336 17.47 -6.92 -11.23
C ARG A 336 16.58 -6.67 -12.45
N VAL A 337 15.89 -5.53 -12.49
CA VAL A 337 14.96 -5.16 -13.56
C VAL A 337 15.30 -3.75 -14.05
N GLU A 338 15.56 -3.62 -15.35
CA GLU A 338 15.85 -2.34 -15.99
C GLU A 338 14.61 -1.43 -16.05
N PRO A 339 14.75 -0.10 -15.95
CA PRO A 339 13.63 0.85 -15.92
C PRO A 339 12.84 1.02 -17.23
N SER A 340 13.03 0.12 -18.21
CA SER A 340 12.32 0.15 -19.50
C SER A 340 10.80 -0.08 -19.37
N LEU A 341 10.34 -0.58 -18.23
CA LEU A 341 8.93 -0.87 -17.95
C LEU A 341 8.17 0.36 -17.42
N TRP A 342 8.80 1.19 -16.58
CA TRP A 342 8.23 2.42 -16.02
C TRP A 342 8.74 3.71 -16.70
N ARG A 343 8.30 4.88 -16.26
CA ARG A 343 8.88 6.18 -16.65
C ARG A 343 9.80 6.69 -15.55
N LYS A 344 10.83 7.46 -15.93
CA LYS A 344 11.73 8.19 -15.00
C LYS A 344 11.02 9.12 -13.99
N GLN A 345 9.75 9.45 -14.22
CA GLN A 345 8.93 10.33 -13.37
C GLN A 345 7.92 9.57 -12.47
N GLU A 346 7.87 8.25 -12.59
CA GLU A 346 7.00 7.34 -11.82
C GLU A 346 7.86 6.63 -10.76
N TYR A 347 7.40 6.63 -9.51
CA TYR A 347 8.02 5.97 -8.36
C TYR A 347 7.27 4.68 -8.03
N LEU A 348 7.93 3.74 -7.38
CA LEU A 348 7.30 2.56 -6.80
C LEU A 348 6.45 2.97 -5.59
N TYR A 349 5.21 2.48 -5.49
CA TYR A 349 4.33 2.70 -4.33
C TYR A 349 3.85 1.41 -3.66
N ASP A 350 3.80 0.29 -4.39
CA ASP A 350 3.56 -1.03 -3.79
C ASP A 350 4.32 -2.14 -4.53
N PHE A 351 4.71 -3.17 -3.79
CA PHE A 351 5.44 -4.35 -4.25
C PHE A 351 4.97 -5.56 -3.44
N GLN A 352 4.71 -6.67 -4.13
CA GLN A 352 4.33 -7.93 -3.48
C GLN A 352 4.91 -9.11 -4.26
N VAL A 353 5.35 -10.13 -3.53
CA VAL A 353 5.58 -11.47 -4.09
C VAL A 353 4.23 -12.09 -4.43
N LYS A 354 4.17 -12.92 -5.47
CA LYS A 354 2.95 -13.66 -5.81
C LYS A 354 2.47 -14.54 -4.64
N ARG A 355 1.16 -14.55 -4.42
CA ARG A 355 0.43 -15.51 -3.56
C ARG A 355 -0.32 -16.55 -4.40
#